data_AF-E3ZPA2-F1
#
_entry.id   AF-E3ZPA2-F1
#
_cell.length_a   1.000
_cell.length_b   1.000
_cell.length_c   1.000
_cell.angle_alpha   90.00
_cell.angle_beta   90.00
_cell.angle_gamma   90.00
#
_symmetry.space_group_name_H-M   'P 1'
#
loop_
_entity.id
_entity.type
_entity.pdbx_description
1 polymer ?
#
loop_
_entity_poly.entity_id
_entity_poly.type
_entity_poly.pdbx_seq_one_letter_code
_entity_poly.pdbx_strand_id
1 'polypeptide(L)'
;MDKRSQEVEQELLQIKKSLEQEEDALFNVKQKLRQLEEVEGDIKQAKWEMNDFLYHMQDVWQGEQAKNTFWQIDDDVRQYEQKTVTITTEIQNELNKEQKKHQQSILALETKQQDFKKEMRL
;
A
#
# COMPACT_ATOMS: atom_id res chain seq x y z
N MET A 1 -19.22 -3.07 44.31
CA MET A 1 -18.37 -2.62 43.19
C MET A 1 -18.71 -1.17 42.96
N ASP A 2 -17.72 -0.27 42.96
CA ASP A 2 -17.99 1.17 42.80
C ASP A 2 -18.44 1.48 41.37
N LYS A 3 -19.32 2.47 41.21
CA LYS A 3 -19.89 2.86 39.91
C LYS A 3 -18.77 3.29 38.95
N ARG A 4 -17.73 3.95 39.47
CA ARG A 4 -16.54 4.35 38.72
C ARG A 4 -15.76 3.16 38.17
N SER A 5 -15.64 2.08 38.94
CA SER A 5 -14.94 0.87 38.48
C SER A 5 -15.67 0.19 37.32
N GLN A 6 -17.01 0.19 37.34
CA GLN A 6 -17.81 -0.36 36.24
C GLN A 6 -17.70 0.49 34.98
N GLU A 7 -17.67 1.82 35.11
CA GLU A 7 -17.47 2.75 33.99
C GLU A 7 -16.08 2.54 33.35
N VAL A 8 -15.01 2.44 34.15
CA VAL A 8 -13.66 2.19 33.64
C VAL A 8 -13.55 0.81 32.96
N GLU A 9 -14.21 -0.22 33.48
CA GLU A 9 -14.24 -1.54 32.85
C GLU A 9 -14.93 -1.52 31.49
N GLN A 10 -16.04 -0.78 31.36
CA GLN A 10 -16.72 -0.58 30.09
C GLN A 10 -15.84 0.19 29.08
N GLU A 11 -15.16 1.25 29.52
CA GLU A 11 -14.25 2.02 28.66
C GLU A 11 -13.05 1.17 28.19
N LEU A 12 -12.49 0.33 29.07
CA LEU A 12 -11.43 -0.61 28.72
C LEU A 12 -11.89 -1.66 27.69
N LEU A 13 -13.13 -2.14 27.79
CA LEU A 13 -13.71 -3.04 26.79
C LEU A 13 -13.85 -2.35 25.43
N GLN A 14 -14.30 -1.09 25.41
CA GLN A 14 -14.38 -0.30 24.16
C GLN A 14 -13.00 -0.07 23.55
N ILE A 15 -12.00 0.29 24.36
CA ILE A 15 -10.62 0.49 23.89
C ILE A 15 -10.06 -0.79 23.27
N LYS A 16 -10.28 -1.95 23.89
CA LYS A 16 -9.84 -3.24 23.32
C LYS A 16 -10.46 -3.51 21.96
N LYS A 17 -11.78 -3.31 21.84
CA LYS A 17 -12.48 -3.49 20.56
C LYS A 17 -11.96 -2.54 19.48
N SER A 18 -11.73 -1.28 19.82
CA SER A 18 -11.15 -0.32 18.88
C SER A 18 -9.72 -0.68 18.49
N LEU A 19 -8.92 -1.21 19.42
CA LEU A 19 -7.55 -1.65 19.14
C LEU A 19 -7.53 -2.82 18.16
N GLU A 20 -8.38 -3.84 18.38
CA GLU A 20 -8.55 -4.96 17.43
C GLU A 20 -8.94 -4.47 16.03
N GLN A 21 -9.87 -3.51 15.94
CA GLN A 21 -10.31 -2.93 14.66
C GLN A 21 -9.17 -2.19 13.93
N GLU A 22 -8.36 -1.43 14.66
CA GLU A 22 -7.23 -0.69 14.10
C GLU A 22 -6.10 -1.64 13.68
N GLU A 23 -5.86 -2.71 14.42
CA GLU A 23 -4.90 -3.77 14.07
C GLU A 23 -5.31 -4.53 12.81
N ASP A 24 -6.60 -4.89 12.69
CA ASP A 24 -7.15 -5.52 11.49
C ASP A 24 -7.05 -4.59 10.27
N ALA A 25 -7.38 -3.31 10.44
CA ALA A 25 -7.24 -2.31 9.38
C ALA A 25 -5.77 -2.15 8.95
N LEU A 26 -4.84 -2.08 9.92
CA LEU A 26 -3.41 -2.03 9.66
C LEU A 26 -2.91 -3.29 8.91
N PHE A 27 -3.41 -4.47 9.28
CA PHE A 27 -3.10 -5.71 8.59
C PHE A 27 -3.57 -5.66 7.13
N ASN A 28 -4.79 -5.20 6.88
CA ASN A 28 -5.33 -5.06 5.53
C ASN A 28 -4.50 -4.08 4.67
N VAL A 29 -4.09 -2.94 5.22
CA VAL A 29 -3.21 -2.00 4.51
C VAL A 29 -1.87 -2.65 4.15
N LYS A 30 -1.26 -3.43 5.07
CA LYS A 30 -0.02 -4.16 4.80
C LYS A 30 -0.20 -5.22 3.70
N GLN A 31 -1.34 -5.90 3.64
CA GLN A 31 -1.63 -6.85 2.56
C GLN A 31 -1.73 -6.13 1.21
N LYS A 32 -2.42 -4.99 1.15
CA LYS A 32 -2.51 -4.18 -0.08
C LYS A 32 -1.15 -3.68 -0.56
N LEU A 33 -0.28 -3.25 0.36
CA LEU A 33 1.09 -2.86 0.02
C LEU A 33 1.88 -4.02 -0.59
N ARG A 34 1.77 -5.23 -0.03
CA ARG A 34 2.42 -6.42 -0.59
C ARG A 34 1.90 -6.77 -1.99
N GLN A 35 0.58 -6.70 -2.18
CA GLN A 35 -0.03 -6.94 -3.49
C GLN A 35 0.42 -5.91 -4.52
N LEU A 36 0.58 -4.64 -4.10
CA LEU A 36 1.13 -3.61 -4.97
C LEU A 36 2.58 -3.92 -5.37
N GLU A 37 3.42 -4.36 -4.43
CA GLU A 37 4.81 -4.76 -4.72
C GLU A 37 4.89 -5.94 -5.70
N GLU A 38 3.98 -6.91 -5.59
CA GLU A 38 3.87 -8.05 -6.52
C GLU A 38 3.51 -7.58 -7.93
N VAL A 39 2.45 -6.77 -8.06
CA VAL A 39 2.03 -6.21 -9.35
C VAL A 39 3.11 -5.33 -9.97
N GLU A 40 3.83 -4.54 -9.18
CA GLU A 40 4.98 -3.78 -9.66
C GLU A 40 6.11 -4.69 -10.18
N GLY A 41 6.30 -5.86 -9.56
CA GLY A 41 7.21 -6.89 -10.04
C GLY A 41 6.80 -7.43 -11.41
N ASP A 42 5.53 -7.82 -11.55
CA ASP A 42 4.98 -8.33 -12.81
C ASP A 42 5.09 -7.30 -13.93
N ILE A 43 4.81 -6.02 -13.65
CA ILE A 43 4.93 -4.95 -14.64
C ILE A 43 6.40 -4.75 -15.05
N LYS A 44 7.34 -4.78 -14.11
CA LYS A 44 8.77 -4.69 -14.42
C LYS A 44 9.22 -5.85 -15.30
N GLN A 45 8.72 -7.07 -15.06
CA GLN A 45 9.02 -8.21 -15.90
C GLN A 45 8.44 -8.06 -17.31
N ALA A 46 7.15 -7.72 -17.42
CA ALA A 46 6.51 -7.51 -18.72
C ALA A 46 7.21 -6.41 -19.54
N LYS A 47 7.69 -5.35 -18.87
CA LYS A 47 8.52 -4.31 -19.48
C LYS A 47 9.84 -4.86 -20.02
N TRP A 48 10.52 -5.71 -19.27
CA TRP A 48 11.77 -6.34 -19.71
C TRP A 48 11.55 -7.18 -20.97
N GLU A 49 10.52 -8.03 -20.94
CA GLU A 49 10.13 -8.86 -22.08
C GLU A 49 9.79 -8.01 -23.31
N MET A 50 9.00 -6.94 -23.13
CA MET A 50 8.64 -6.02 -24.21
C MET A 50 9.87 -5.34 -24.84
N ASN A 51 10.81 -4.87 -24.02
CA ASN A 51 12.04 -4.25 -24.52
C ASN A 51 12.92 -5.24 -25.29
N ASP A 52 12.99 -6.50 -24.83
CA ASP A 52 13.70 -7.58 -25.51
C ASP A 52 13.06 -7.89 -26.88
N PHE A 53 11.73 -7.99 -26.94
CA PHE A 53 11.00 -8.14 -28.20
C PHE A 53 11.27 -6.98 -29.15
N LEU A 54 11.21 -5.74 -28.66
CA LEU A 54 11.48 -4.56 -29.48
C LEU A 54 12.89 -4.56 -30.03
N TYR A 55 13.90 -4.90 -29.21
CA TYR A 55 15.29 -5.01 -29.64
C TYR A 55 15.45 -6.03 -30.77
N HIS A 56 14.88 -7.23 -30.60
CA HIS A 56 14.93 -8.26 -31.63
C HIS A 56 14.14 -7.89 -32.89
N MET A 57 13.01 -7.18 -32.75
CA MET A 57 12.24 -6.68 -33.90
C MET A 57 13.02 -5.65 -34.70
N GLN A 58 13.82 -4.79 -34.05
CA GLN A 58 14.64 -3.79 -34.73
C GLN A 58 15.66 -4.44 -35.68
N ASP A 59 16.21 -5.59 -35.32
CA ASP A 59 17.17 -6.33 -36.15
C ASP A 59 16.53 -7.02 -37.36
N VAL A 60 15.25 -7.40 -37.25
CA VAL A 60 14.51 -8.15 -38.27
C VAL A 60 13.75 -7.24 -39.24
N TRP A 61 13.20 -6.13 -38.76
CA TRP A 61 12.35 -5.26 -39.56
C TRP A 61 13.15 -4.28 -40.43
N GLN A 62 13.20 -4.57 -41.74
CA GLN A 62 13.80 -3.69 -42.75
C GLN A 62 12.73 -2.79 -43.40
N GLY A 63 13.09 -1.53 -43.67
CA GLY A 63 12.25 -0.56 -44.40
C GLY A 63 11.69 0.59 -43.54
N GLU A 64 11.36 1.71 -44.20
CA GLU A 64 10.92 2.97 -43.56
C GLU A 64 9.64 2.79 -42.71
N GLN A 65 8.66 2.03 -43.23
CA GLN A 65 7.38 1.79 -42.55
C GLN A 65 7.57 1.02 -41.24
N ALA A 66 8.44 0.03 -41.24
CA ALA A 66 8.70 -0.80 -40.06
C ALA A 66 9.47 -0.03 -38.96
N LYS A 67 10.37 0.87 -39.35
CA LYS A 67 11.03 1.81 -38.42
C LYS A 67 10.03 2.76 -37.75
N ASN A 68 9.08 3.31 -38.52
CA ASN A 68 8.07 4.20 -37.96
C ASN A 68 7.16 3.47 -36.96
N THR A 69 6.74 2.24 -37.28
CA THR A 69 5.96 1.41 -36.35
C THR A 69 6.75 1.10 -35.08
N PHE A 70 8.05 0.80 -35.18
CA PHE A 70 8.90 0.57 -34.02
C PHE A 70 8.92 1.78 -33.07
N TRP A 71 9.21 2.98 -33.60
CA TRP A 71 9.27 4.19 -32.77
C TRP A 71 7.93 4.55 -32.13
N GLN A 72 6.82 4.27 -32.82
CA GLN A 72 5.49 4.46 -32.25
C GLN A 72 5.25 3.50 -31.06
N ILE A 73 5.63 2.22 -31.19
CA ILE A 73 5.49 1.26 -30.10
C ILE A 73 6.41 1.62 -28.92
N ASP A 74 7.66 2.04 -29.17
CA ASP A 74 8.58 2.49 -28.12
C ASP A 74 8.02 3.71 -27.36
N ASP A 75 7.45 4.69 -28.07
CA ASP A 75 6.82 5.85 -27.43
C ASP A 75 5.60 5.44 -26.59
N ASP A 76 4.72 4.60 -27.13
CA ASP A 76 3.54 4.09 -26.41
C ASP A 76 3.95 3.35 -25.14
N VAL A 77 4.96 2.47 -25.22
CA VAL A 77 5.51 1.75 -24.06
C VAL A 77 6.02 2.73 -23.00
N ARG A 78 6.81 3.74 -23.39
CA ARG A 78 7.31 4.75 -22.45
C ARG A 78 6.18 5.54 -21.78
N GLN A 79 5.12 5.89 -22.52
CA GLN A 79 3.96 6.57 -21.94
C GLN A 79 3.24 5.69 -20.92
N TYR A 80 3.05 4.40 -21.21
CA TYR A 80 2.43 3.46 -20.27
C TYR A 80 3.27 3.22 -19.02
N GLU A 81 4.60 3.19 -19.17
CA GLU A 81 5.53 3.10 -18.04
C GLU A 81 5.41 4.31 -17.11
N GLN A 82 5.43 5.52 -17.67
CA GLN A 82 5.29 6.75 -16.88
C GLN A 82 3.96 6.78 -16.13
N LYS A 83 2.86 6.42 -16.81
CA LYS A 83 1.54 6.34 -16.17
C LYS A 83 1.53 5.32 -15.05
N THR A 84 2.07 4.13 -15.28
CA THR A 84 2.15 3.08 -14.26
C THR A 84 2.93 3.58 -13.03
N VAL A 85 4.14 4.08 -13.22
CA VAL A 85 4.98 4.57 -12.11
C VAL A 85 4.27 5.67 -11.32
N THR A 86 3.58 6.57 -12.01
CA THR A 86 2.82 7.64 -11.37
C THR A 86 1.70 7.06 -10.49
N ILE A 87 0.89 6.18 -11.06
CA ILE A 87 -0.23 5.55 -10.36
C ILE A 87 0.25 4.71 -9.17
N THR A 88 1.28 3.87 -9.35
CA THR A 88 1.75 3.02 -8.25
C THR A 88 2.36 3.86 -7.13
N THR A 89 3.09 4.92 -7.46
CA THR A 89 3.61 5.88 -6.47
C THR A 89 2.48 6.57 -5.70
N GLU A 90 1.42 6.98 -6.38
CA GLU A 90 0.23 7.58 -5.74
C GLU A 90 -0.43 6.60 -4.77
N ILE A 91 -0.71 5.38 -5.21
CA ILE A 91 -1.32 4.32 -4.39
C ILE A 91 -0.43 4.01 -3.17
N GLN A 92 0.88 3.86 -3.38
CA GLN A 92 1.82 3.57 -2.29
C GLN A 92 1.85 4.70 -1.27
N ASN A 93 1.80 5.96 -1.72
CA ASN A 93 1.73 7.13 -0.84
C ASN A 93 0.44 7.17 -0.02
N GLU A 94 -0.70 6.86 -0.63
CA GLU A 94 -1.99 6.79 0.07
C GLU A 94 -2.01 5.68 1.12
N LEU A 95 -1.61 4.47 0.74
CA LEU A 95 -1.52 3.33 1.67
C LEU A 95 -0.54 3.62 2.82
N ASN A 96 0.59 4.27 2.55
CA ASN A 96 1.53 4.67 3.60
C ASN A 96 0.95 5.72 4.55
N LYS A 97 0.11 6.64 4.07
CA LYS A 97 -0.60 7.59 4.94
C LYS A 97 -1.63 6.88 5.81
N GLU A 98 -2.41 5.96 5.24
CA GLU A 98 -3.35 5.14 6.00
C GLU A 98 -2.65 4.30 7.07
N GLN A 99 -1.55 3.64 6.70
CA GLN A 99 -0.73 2.86 7.63
C GLN A 99 -0.28 3.70 8.82
N LYS A 100 0.27 4.89 8.57
CA LYS A 100 0.70 5.80 9.65
C LYS A 100 -0.46 6.22 10.54
N LYS A 101 -1.63 6.48 9.97
CA LYS A 101 -2.83 6.84 10.74
C LYS A 101 -3.26 5.73 11.68
N HIS A 102 -3.35 4.48 11.19
CA HIS A 102 -3.70 3.33 12.01
C HIS A 102 -2.66 3.09 13.12
N GLN A 103 -1.37 3.18 12.80
CA GLN A 103 -0.29 3.08 13.80
C GLN A 103 -0.40 4.13 14.90
N GLN A 104 -0.70 5.38 14.55
CA GLN A 104 -0.91 6.46 15.53
C GLN A 104 -2.16 6.22 16.40
N SER A 105 -3.24 5.72 15.80
CA SER A 105 -4.48 5.36 16.51
C SER A 105 -4.21 4.27 17.55
N ILE A 106 -3.51 3.20 17.16
CA ILE A 106 -3.10 2.11 18.06
C ILE A 106 -2.28 2.65 19.24
N LEU A 107 -1.23 3.45 18.97
CA LEU A 107 -0.39 4.02 20.03
C LEU A 107 -1.19 4.88 21.03
N ALA A 108 -2.15 5.65 20.53
CA ALA A 108 -3.03 6.47 21.37
C ALA A 108 -3.98 5.61 22.22
N LEU A 109 -4.53 4.53 21.65
CA LEU A 109 -5.39 3.58 22.36
C LEU A 109 -4.62 2.79 23.42
N GLU A 110 -3.39 2.34 23.12
CA GLU A 110 -2.50 1.68 24.06
C GLU A 110 -2.16 2.58 25.25
N THR A 111 -1.85 3.85 24.98
CA THR A 111 -1.58 4.85 26.03
C THR A 111 -2.80 5.03 26.94
N LYS A 112 -3.99 5.23 26.36
CA LYS A 112 -5.24 5.31 27.13
C LYS A 112 -5.47 4.06 27.97
N GLN A 113 -5.27 2.87 27.38
CA GLN A 113 -5.43 1.60 28.11
C GLN A 113 -4.48 1.50 29.30
N GLN A 114 -3.23 1.95 29.15
CA GLN A 114 -2.25 1.96 30.24
C GLN A 114 -2.64 2.92 31.37
N ASP A 115 -3.17 4.10 31.04
CA ASP A 115 -3.59 5.08 32.03
C ASP A 115 -4.79 4.57 32.86
N PHE A 116 -5.79 3.98 32.22
CA PHE A 116 -6.90 3.32 32.94
C PHE A 116 -6.41 2.15 33.81
N LYS A 117 -5.44 1.36 33.34
CA LYS A 117 -4.84 0.29 34.16
C LYS A 117 -4.09 0.82 35.38
N LYS A 118 -3.53 2.03 35.32
CA LYS A 118 -2.89 2.70 36.48
C LYS A 118 -3.95 3.23 37.45
N GLU A 119 -5.00 3.87 36.94
CA GLU A 119 -6.12 4.38 37.76
C GLU A 119 -6.77 3.25 38.57
N MET A 120 -6.94 2.07 37.98
CA MET A 120 -7.49 0.88 38.66
C MET A 120 -6.55 0.22 39.69
N ARG A 121 -5.28 0.61 39.74
CA ARG A 121 -4.29 0.09 40.72
C ARG A 121 -4.11 1.03 41.91
N LEU A 122 -4.61 2.27 41.83
CA LEU A 122 -4.62 3.27 42.90
C LEU A 122 -5.91 3.15 43.72
#